data_AF-A0AAD7NDW2-F1
#
_entry.id   AF-A0AAD7NDW2-F1
#
_cell.length_a   1.000
_cell.length_b   1.000
_cell.length_c   1.000
_cell.angle_alpha   90.00
_cell.angle_beta   90.00
_cell.angle_gamma   90.00
#
_symmetry.space_group_name_H-M   'P 1'
#
loop_
_entity.id
_entity.type
_entity.pdbx_description
1 polymer ?
#
loop_
_entity_poly.entity_id
_entity_poly.type
_entity_poly.pdbx_seq_one_letter_code
_entity_poly.pdbx_strand_id
1 'polypeptide(L)'
;MSTAVKDSDIQDGFICVNGHPTELWSKAAFEHVERLQIEEEKRNPDAHDMYIYNDFFGYACCDLLKTEMLAIGKLIASKTEKLALGTFHRLEALTLYMANSNGASVFPTIDVPDLAEAIYDAYGALWMTYILNLESAAKPQKLGPAHPIGIINLENAVRTSAKVITQFSDLGFDKDPEDLERAMLRVLARNDMDGTPKEKMFLGKSADSDSDEDDDEDEQMEAQSTSNNTRADDADVRAAAKSWKASAAIKALRDVGGPVELGGRSWDITQWSPAAVAAEKARFGSDDDTFF
;
A
#
# COMPACT_ATOMS: atom_id res chain seq x y z
N MET A 1 -24.85 -20.03 -1.84
CA MET A 1 -24.10 -21.10 -2.55
C MET A 1 -23.01 -20.46 -3.39
N SER A 2 -21.85 -20.22 -2.80
CA SER A 2 -20.66 -19.77 -3.54
C SER A 2 -20.15 -20.94 -4.39
N THR A 3 -20.16 -20.79 -5.72
CA THR A 3 -19.51 -21.76 -6.60
C THR A 3 -18.01 -21.60 -6.47
N ALA A 4 -17.35 -22.59 -5.87
CA ALA A 4 -15.90 -22.63 -5.79
C ALA A 4 -15.27 -22.38 -7.17
N VAL A 5 -14.36 -21.41 -7.24
CA VAL A 5 -13.63 -21.07 -8.46
C VAL A 5 -12.73 -22.25 -8.81
N LYS A 6 -12.86 -22.78 -10.02
CA LYS A 6 -11.92 -23.81 -10.48
C LYS A 6 -10.64 -23.12 -10.91
N ASP A 7 -9.49 -23.72 -10.66
CA ASP A 7 -8.19 -23.18 -11.10
C ASP A 7 -8.14 -22.93 -12.62
N SER A 8 -8.93 -23.67 -13.40
CA SER A 8 -9.09 -23.46 -14.85
C SER A 8 -9.71 -22.12 -15.24
N ASP A 9 -10.38 -21.46 -14.30
CA ASP A 9 -11.09 -20.20 -14.52
C ASP A 9 -10.23 -18.98 -14.17
N ILE A 10 -9.05 -19.22 -13.56
CA ILE A 10 -8.07 -18.17 -13.24
C ILE A 10 -7.22 -17.91 -14.49
N GLN A 11 -7.19 -16.66 -14.93
CA GLN A 11 -6.39 -16.26 -16.07
C GLN A 11 -4.89 -16.45 -15.80
N ASP A 12 -4.15 -16.92 -16.81
CA ASP A 12 -2.70 -17.03 -16.77
C ASP A 12 -2.04 -15.74 -16.28
N GLY A 13 -1.12 -15.87 -15.34
CA GLY A 13 -0.43 -14.75 -14.71
C GLY A 13 -1.13 -14.16 -13.48
N PHE A 14 -2.29 -14.68 -13.07
CA PHE A 14 -2.99 -14.27 -11.85
C PHE A 14 -3.04 -15.39 -10.81
N ILE A 15 -3.27 -15.00 -9.55
CA ILE A 15 -3.52 -15.86 -8.40
C ILE A 15 -4.82 -15.40 -7.77
N CYS A 16 -5.66 -16.35 -7.39
CA CYS A 16 -6.88 -16.12 -6.61
C CYS A 16 -6.53 -16.22 -5.12
N VAL A 17 -6.62 -15.11 -4.39
CA VAL A 17 -6.32 -15.07 -2.96
C VAL A 17 -7.50 -15.64 -2.18
N ASN A 18 -7.23 -16.59 -1.28
CA ASN A 18 -8.23 -17.26 -0.44
C ASN A 18 -9.37 -17.95 -1.22
N GLY A 19 -9.18 -18.26 -2.50
CA GLY A 19 -10.21 -18.88 -3.34
C GLY A 19 -11.36 -17.94 -3.71
N HIS A 20 -11.22 -16.62 -3.49
CA HIS A 20 -12.23 -15.63 -3.86
C HIS A 20 -12.13 -15.18 -5.32
N PRO A 21 -13.16 -15.40 -6.17
CA PRO A 21 -13.11 -15.10 -7.60
C PRO A 21 -12.81 -13.64 -7.95
N THR A 22 -13.14 -12.73 -7.03
CA THR A 22 -12.95 -11.29 -7.18
C THR A 22 -11.63 -10.81 -6.56
N GLU A 23 -10.92 -11.66 -5.83
CA GLU A 23 -9.61 -11.38 -5.25
C GLU A 23 -8.50 -11.99 -6.12
N LEU A 24 -8.52 -11.62 -7.39
CA LEU A 24 -7.43 -11.92 -8.30
C LEU A 24 -6.29 -10.93 -8.05
N TRP A 25 -5.05 -11.36 -8.24
CA TRP A 25 -3.86 -10.52 -8.10
C TRP A 25 -2.77 -11.05 -9.02
N SER A 26 -1.97 -10.20 -9.64
CA SER A 26 -0.94 -10.71 -10.56
C SER A 26 0.16 -11.48 -9.83
N LYS A 27 0.64 -12.58 -10.42
CA LYS A 27 1.83 -13.31 -9.98
C LYS A 27 3.05 -12.39 -9.90
N ALA A 28 3.18 -11.50 -10.88
CA ALA A 28 4.26 -10.52 -10.93
C ALA A 28 4.24 -9.53 -9.75
N ALA A 29 3.05 -9.15 -9.26
CA ALA A 29 2.93 -8.32 -8.06
C ALA A 29 3.37 -9.09 -6.81
N PHE A 30 2.97 -10.35 -6.64
CA PHE A 30 3.42 -11.20 -5.54
C PHE A 30 4.95 -11.41 -5.54
N GLU A 31 5.53 -11.74 -6.68
CA GLU A 31 6.99 -11.86 -6.81
C GLU A 31 7.71 -10.54 -6.46
N HIS A 32 7.07 -9.40 -6.71
CA HIS A 32 7.61 -8.10 -6.33
C HIS A 32 7.50 -7.85 -4.82
N VAL A 33 6.37 -8.20 -4.21
CA VAL A 33 6.18 -8.14 -2.74
C VAL A 33 7.20 -9.03 -2.03
N GLU A 34 7.42 -10.25 -2.50
CA GLU A 34 8.43 -11.16 -1.95
C GLU A 34 9.83 -10.53 -1.98
N ARG A 35 10.18 -9.84 -3.08
CA ARG A 35 11.45 -9.09 -3.13
C ARG A 35 11.51 -7.97 -2.09
N LEU A 36 10.41 -7.23 -1.88
CA LEU A 36 10.36 -6.18 -0.86
C LEU A 36 10.48 -6.77 0.55
N GLN A 37 9.88 -7.94 0.82
CA GLN A 37 9.98 -8.63 2.11
C GLN A 37 11.39 -9.19 2.37
N ILE A 38 12.07 -9.72 1.35
CA ILE A 38 13.48 -10.12 1.46
C ILE A 38 14.35 -8.91 1.79
N GLU A 39 14.07 -7.76 1.18
CA GLU A 39 14.76 -6.52 1.48
C GLU A 39 14.44 -6.00 2.89
N GLU A 40 13.20 -6.09 3.33
CA GLU A 40 12.77 -5.77 4.70
C GLU A 40 13.53 -6.60 5.73
N GLU A 41 13.67 -7.91 5.53
CA GLU A 41 14.36 -8.80 6.49
C GLU A 41 15.85 -8.47 6.63
N LYS A 42 16.50 -8.00 5.55
CA LYS A 42 17.88 -7.49 5.62
C LYS A 42 18.02 -6.26 6.51
N ARG A 43 16.92 -5.56 6.79
CA ARG A 43 16.85 -4.35 7.62
C ARG A 43 16.28 -4.62 9.01
N ASN A 44 15.76 -5.82 9.27
CA ASN A 44 15.13 -6.19 10.53
C ASN A 44 16.19 -6.53 11.61
N PRO A 45 16.37 -5.73 12.67
CA PRO A 45 17.37 -6.00 13.70
C PRO A 45 17.24 -7.38 14.34
N ASP A 46 16.00 -7.84 14.54
CA ASP A 46 15.71 -9.13 15.17
C ASP A 46 16.23 -10.29 14.32
N ALA A 47 16.19 -10.16 12.98
CA ALA A 47 16.74 -11.15 12.05
C ALA A 47 18.27 -11.29 12.14
N HIS A 48 18.95 -10.36 12.83
CA HIS A 48 20.40 -10.34 13.03
C HIS A 48 20.82 -10.48 14.51
N ASP A 49 19.88 -10.90 15.38
CA ASP A 49 20.03 -10.92 16.85
C ASP A 49 20.54 -9.59 17.40
N MET A 50 19.97 -8.48 16.92
CA MET A 50 20.28 -7.14 17.40
C MET A 50 19.02 -6.48 17.92
N TYR A 51 19.16 -5.73 19.00
CA TYR A 51 18.18 -4.74 19.38
C TYR A 51 18.68 -3.38 18.91
N ILE A 52 17.92 -2.71 18.05
CA ILE A 52 18.10 -1.30 17.70
C ILE A 52 16.78 -0.62 18.07
N TYR A 53 16.83 0.66 18.49
CA TYR A 53 15.65 1.42 18.93
C TYR A 53 14.36 1.06 18.15
N ASN A 54 13.22 1.03 18.85
CA ASN A 54 11.95 0.49 18.35
C ASN A 54 11.49 1.07 17.00
N ASP A 55 11.93 2.28 16.65
CA ASP A 55 11.61 3.02 15.43
C ASP A 55 12.53 2.67 14.24
N PHE A 56 13.70 2.05 14.47
CA PHE A 56 14.68 1.76 13.42
C PHE A 56 14.08 0.95 12.28
N PHE A 57 13.40 -0.15 12.61
CA PHE A 57 12.80 -1.02 11.59
C PHE A 57 11.68 -0.29 10.84
N GLY A 58 10.89 0.53 11.53
CA GLY A 58 9.86 1.36 10.92
C GLY A 58 10.43 2.32 9.89
N TYR A 59 11.52 3.02 10.22
CA TYR A 59 12.21 3.89 9.28
C TYR A 59 12.88 3.15 8.12
N ALA A 60 13.38 1.94 8.35
CA ALA A 60 13.97 1.12 7.30
C ALA A 60 12.90 0.67 6.28
N CYS A 61 11.70 0.32 6.75
CA CYS A 61 10.53 0.06 5.90
C CYS A 61 10.09 1.31 5.12
N CYS A 62 10.14 2.49 5.76
CA CYS A 62 9.86 3.76 5.08
C CYS A 62 10.84 4.06 3.94
N ASP A 63 12.13 3.78 4.13
CA ASP A 63 13.13 3.94 3.07
C ASP A 63 12.85 3.02 1.87
N LEU A 64 12.41 1.78 2.15
CA LEU A 64 11.94 0.82 1.14
C LEU A 64 10.74 1.35 0.35
N LEU A 65 9.68 1.76 1.06
CA LEU A 65 8.48 2.36 0.47
C LEU A 65 8.82 3.61 -0.35
N LYS A 66 9.64 4.50 0.21
CA LYS A 66 10.11 5.72 -0.46
C LYS A 66 10.82 5.38 -1.76
N THR A 67 11.77 4.45 -1.73
CA THR A 67 12.51 4.02 -2.92
C THR A 67 11.57 3.46 -4.00
N GLU A 68 10.61 2.62 -3.60
CA GLU A 68 9.64 2.02 -4.50
C GLU A 68 8.73 3.08 -5.14
N MET A 69 8.14 3.97 -4.33
CA MET A 69 7.28 5.06 -4.80
C MET A 69 8.02 6.03 -5.72
N LEU A 70 9.27 6.39 -5.40
CA LEU A 70 10.10 7.24 -6.28
C LEU A 70 10.35 6.56 -7.63
N ALA A 71 10.54 5.24 -7.65
CA ALA A 71 10.74 4.48 -8.87
C ALA A 71 9.44 4.37 -9.69
N ILE A 72 8.29 4.11 -9.05
CA ILE A 72 6.98 4.12 -9.72
C ILE A 72 6.65 5.53 -10.26
N GLY A 73 6.96 6.59 -9.51
CA GLY A 73 6.77 7.97 -9.94
C GLY A 73 7.50 8.29 -11.25
N LYS A 74 8.71 7.73 -11.45
CA LYS A 74 9.42 7.84 -12.74
C LYS A 74 8.70 7.11 -13.87
N LEU A 75 8.14 5.92 -13.60
CA LEU A 75 7.38 5.15 -14.59
C LEU A 75 6.08 5.87 -14.99
N ILE A 76 5.32 6.38 -14.03
CA ILE A 76 4.07 7.12 -14.29
C ILE A 76 4.32 8.45 -15.01
N ALA A 77 5.47 9.08 -14.80
CA ALA A 77 5.88 10.28 -15.54
C ALA A 77 6.38 9.97 -16.97
N SER A 78 6.72 8.71 -17.27
CA SER A 78 7.22 8.31 -18.59
C SER A 78 6.14 8.41 -19.67
N LYS A 79 6.55 8.68 -20.91
CA LYS A 79 5.62 8.65 -22.05
C LYS A 79 5.23 7.23 -22.47
N THR A 80 6.14 6.26 -22.30
CA THR A 80 5.95 4.87 -22.73
C THR A 80 5.51 3.97 -21.58
N GLU A 81 6.09 4.15 -20.40
CA GLU A 81 5.87 3.23 -19.28
C GLU A 81 4.61 3.52 -18.47
N LYS A 82 4.05 4.74 -18.56
CA LYS A 82 2.98 5.18 -17.66
C LYS A 82 1.67 4.38 -17.77
N LEU A 83 1.46 3.65 -18.87
CA LEU A 83 0.32 2.75 -19.07
C LEU A 83 0.78 1.28 -19.22
N ALA A 84 2.08 1.00 -19.08
CA ALA A 84 2.60 -0.34 -19.25
C ALA A 84 2.07 -1.26 -18.14
N LEU A 85 1.82 -2.52 -18.48
CA LEU A 85 1.38 -3.54 -17.52
C LEU A 85 2.40 -3.72 -16.39
N GLY A 86 3.70 -3.58 -16.67
CA GLY A 86 4.74 -3.61 -15.64
C GLY A 86 4.59 -2.49 -14.60
N THR A 87 4.11 -1.31 -14.98
CA THR A 87 3.83 -0.20 -14.05
C THR A 87 2.63 -0.53 -13.17
N PHE A 88 1.57 -1.14 -13.75
CA PHE A 88 0.44 -1.64 -12.97
C PHE A 88 0.89 -2.67 -11.92
N HIS A 89 1.65 -3.69 -12.33
CA HIS A 89 2.11 -4.74 -11.41
C HIS A 89 2.90 -4.17 -10.22
N ARG A 90 3.64 -3.06 -10.41
CA ARG A 90 4.34 -2.39 -9.30
C ARG A 90 3.41 -1.62 -8.37
N LEU A 91 2.41 -0.93 -8.90
CA LEU A 91 1.37 -0.29 -8.08
C LEU A 91 0.55 -1.33 -7.30
N GLU A 92 0.21 -2.43 -7.97
CA GLU A 92 -0.47 -3.57 -7.38
C GLU A 92 0.39 -4.20 -6.27
N ALA A 93 1.68 -4.42 -6.51
CA ALA A 93 2.62 -4.90 -5.49
C ALA A 93 2.76 -3.95 -4.30
N LEU A 94 2.86 -2.64 -4.56
CA LEU A 94 2.93 -1.64 -3.49
C LEU A 94 1.67 -1.66 -2.64
N THR A 95 0.51 -1.88 -3.26
CA THR A 95 -0.78 -2.02 -2.56
C THR A 95 -0.84 -3.29 -1.74
N LEU A 96 -0.41 -4.42 -2.30
CA LEU A 96 -0.30 -5.68 -1.57
C LEU A 96 0.63 -5.54 -0.37
N TYR A 97 1.80 -4.92 -0.56
CA TYR A 97 2.76 -4.68 0.50
C TYR A 97 2.15 -3.81 1.59
N MET A 98 1.61 -2.64 1.25
CA MET A 98 0.97 -1.77 2.25
C MET A 98 -0.25 -2.41 2.92
N ALA A 99 -0.97 -3.31 2.26
CA ALA A 99 -2.18 -3.89 2.85
C ALA A 99 -1.90 -5.16 3.69
N ASN A 100 -0.80 -5.89 3.46
CA ASN A 100 -0.51 -7.18 4.11
C ASN A 100 0.79 -7.21 4.92
N SER A 101 1.77 -6.37 4.61
CA SER A 101 3.08 -6.46 5.26
C SER A 101 3.11 -5.64 6.54
N ASN A 102 4.18 -5.83 7.32
CA ASN A 102 4.50 -4.92 8.40
C ASN A 102 4.54 -3.45 7.93
N GLY A 103 4.72 -3.20 6.62
CA GLY A 103 4.78 -1.90 5.97
C GLY A 103 3.63 -0.93 6.28
N ALA A 104 2.41 -1.38 6.59
CA ALA A 104 1.39 -0.50 7.16
C ALA A 104 1.44 -0.43 8.70
N SER A 105 1.75 -1.53 9.36
CA SER A 105 1.88 -1.57 10.82
C SER A 105 3.08 -0.78 11.36
N VAL A 106 4.03 -0.38 10.48
CA VAL A 106 5.15 0.47 10.87
C VAL A 106 4.78 1.95 10.96
N PHE A 107 3.68 2.43 10.34
CA PHE A 107 3.37 3.86 10.41
C PHE A 107 3.19 4.38 11.85
N PRO A 108 2.52 3.64 12.76
CA PRO A 108 2.48 3.99 14.18
C PRO A 108 3.84 3.99 14.89
N THR A 109 4.89 3.41 14.32
CA THR A 109 6.24 3.38 14.91
C THR A 109 7.16 4.50 14.40
N ILE A 110 6.66 5.38 13.54
CA ILE A 110 7.39 6.51 12.96
C ILE A 110 7.08 7.78 13.76
N ASP A 111 8.08 8.33 14.45
CA ASP A 111 7.94 9.59 15.20
C ASP A 111 8.10 10.86 14.32
N VAL A 112 8.09 10.71 13.00
CA VAL A 112 8.19 11.83 12.03
C VAL A 112 6.91 11.91 11.22
N PRO A 113 5.92 12.73 11.65
CA PRO A 113 4.62 12.82 10.98
C PRO A 113 4.74 13.26 9.52
N ASP A 114 5.64 14.21 9.21
CA ASP A 114 5.87 14.67 7.84
C ASP A 114 6.31 13.54 6.89
N LEU A 115 7.05 12.54 7.39
CA LEU A 115 7.48 11.39 6.59
C LEU A 115 6.30 10.45 6.32
N ALA A 116 5.52 10.15 7.36
CA ALA A 116 4.32 9.33 7.23
C ALA A 116 3.33 9.97 6.25
N GLU A 117 3.06 11.26 6.41
CA GLU A 117 2.18 12.03 5.51
C GLU A 117 2.73 12.06 4.08
N ALA A 118 4.04 12.26 3.88
CA ALA A 118 4.62 12.29 2.55
C ALA A 118 4.56 10.92 1.83
N ILE A 119 4.72 9.81 2.55
CA ILE A 119 4.55 8.45 2.00
C ILE A 119 3.10 8.22 1.61
N TYR A 120 2.18 8.57 2.51
CA TYR A 120 0.76 8.49 2.31
C TYR A 120 0.28 9.30 1.09
N ASP A 121 0.69 10.57 1.03
CA ASP A 121 0.45 11.48 -0.09
C ASP A 121 0.95 10.93 -1.42
N ALA A 122 2.17 10.39 -1.42
CA ALA A 122 2.78 9.81 -2.60
C ALA A 122 2.01 8.57 -3.07
N TYR A 123 1.63 7.67 -2.16
CA TYR A 123 0.85 6.49 -2.49
C TYR A 123 -0.46 6.85 -3.18
N GLY A 124 -1.27 7.72 -2.56
CA GLY A 124 -2.54 8.15 -3.10
C GLY A 124 -2.41 8.89 -4.44
N ALA A 125 -1.43 9.79 -4.54
CA ALA A 125 -1.19 10.55 -5.76
C ALA A 125 -0.71 9.67 -6.94
N LEU A 126 0.09 8.64 -6.68
CA LEU A 126 0.52 7.68 -7.70
C LEU A 126 -0.68 6.92 -8.29
N TRP A 127 -1.54 6.37 -7.42
CA TRP A 127 -2.75 5.66 -7.85
C TRP A 127 -3.71 6.56 -8.62
N MET A 128 -4.04 7.73 -8.08
CA MET A 128 -4.94 8.67 -8.74
C MET A 128 -4.41 9.09 -10.12
N THR A 129 -3.11 9.35 -10.21
CA THR A 129 -2.48 9.71 -11.50
C THR A 129 -2.53 8.55 -12.48
N TYR A 130 -2.31 7.31 -12.03
CA TYR A 130 -2.34 6.13 -12.88
C TYR A 130 -3.72 5.87 -13.48
N ILE A 131 -4.77 5.84 -12.65
CA ILE A 131 -6.14 5.57 -13.11
C ILE A 131 -6.66 6.66 -14.05
N LEU A 132 -6.30 7.93 -13.83
CA LEU A 132 -6.66 9.03 -14.73
C LEU A 132 -5.90 8.96 -16.06
N ASN A 133 -4.65 8.53 -16.04
CA ASN A 133 -3.88 8.29 -17.27
C ASN A 133 -4.51 7.18 -18.11
N LEU A 134 -4.90 6.06 -17.47
CA LEU A 134 -5.61 4.97 -18.12
C LEU A 134 -6.92 5.46 -18.73
N GLU A 135 -7.77 6.10 -17.94
CA GLU A 135 -9.07 6.60 -18.42
C GLU A 135 -8.89 7.58 -19.58
N SER A 136 -7.92 8.49 -19.48
CA SER A 136 -7.67 9.44 -20.57
C SER A 136 -7.25 8.74 -21.86
N ALA A 137 -6.55 7.61 -21.78
CA ALA A 137 -6.10 6.85 -22.94
C ALA A 137 -7.18 5.94 -23.54
N ALA A 138 -8.14 5.49 -22.74
CA ALA A 138 -9.24 4.64 -23.21
C ALA A 138 -10.25 5.39 -24.11
N LYS A 139 -10.37 6.72 -23.98
CA LYS A 139 -11.41 7.52 -24.62
C LYS A 139 -11.65 7.18 -26.11
N PRO A 140 -12.91 6.98 -26.55
CA PRO A 140 -14.17 7.03 -25.78
C PRO A 140 -14.58 5.69 -25.13
N GLN A 141 -13.69 4.70 -25.14
CA GLN A 141 -13.95 3.36 -24.67
C GLN A 141 -13.78 3.29 -23.13
N LYS A 142 -14.47 2.36 -22.48
CA LYS A 142 -14.42 2.18 -21.02
C LYS A 142 -13.21 1.31 -20.65
N LEU A 143 -12.70 1.45 -19.42
CA LEU A 143 -11.56 0.70 -18.89
C LEU A 143 -11.82 -0.80 -18.62
N GLY A 144 -12.97 -1.31 -19.03
CA GLY A 144 -13.35 -2.70 -18.80
C GLY A 144 -12.36 -3.71 -19.42
N PRO A 145 -12.41 -4.99 -19.00
CA PRO A 145 -11.44 -6.01 -19.39
C PRO A 145 -11.34 -6.27 -20.90
N ALA A 146 -12.39 -5.93 -21.65
CA ALA A 146 -12.42 -6.07 -23.11
C ALA A 146 -11.63 -4.97 -23.85
N HIS A 147 -11.14 -3.95 -23.14
CA HIS A 147 -10.39 -2.85 -23.72
C HIS A 147 -8.90 -3.22 -23.90
N PRO A 148 -8.21 -2.78 -24.97
CA PRO A 148 -6.79 -3.12 -25.21
C PRO A 148 -5.82 -2.66 -24.11
N ILE A 149 -6.22 -1.65 -23.31
CA ILE A 149 -5.49 -1.19 -22.11
C ILE A 149 -6.20 -1.60 -20.81
N GLY A 150 -7.31 -2.33 -20.92
CA GLY A 150 -8.06 -2.86 -19.80
C GLY A 150 -7.17 -3.81 -19.01
N ILE A 151 -6.99 -3.49 -17.73
CA ILE A 151 -6.17 -4.27 -16.83
C ILE A 151 -7.10 -5.21 -16.07
N ILE A 152 -6.84 -6.51 -16.19
CA ILE A 152 -7.51 -7.50 -15.37
C ILE A 152 -7.26 -7.13 -13.92
N ASN A 153 -8.32 -7.15 -13.11
CA ASN A 153 -8.26 -6.84 -11.69
C ASN A 153 -8.02 -5.36 -11.31
N LEU A 154 -8.06 -4.41 -12.26
CA LEU A 154 -7.91 -2.98 -11.94
C LEU A 154 -8.87 -2.53 -10.83
N GLU A 155 -10.13 -2.97 -10.91
CA GLU A 155 -11.17 -2.67 -9.94
C GLU A 155 -10.75 -3.07 -8.52
N ASN A 156 -10.37 -4.32 -8.31
CA ASN A 156 -9.99 -4.83 -7.00
C ASN A 156 -8.76 -4.10 -6.46
N ALA A 157 -7.72 -3.91 -7.28
CA ALA A 157 -6.51 -3.23 -6.86
C ALA A 157 -6.79 -1.77 -6.45
N VAL A 158 -7.59 -1.03 -7.23
CA VAL A 158 -7.96 0.36 -6.92
C VAL A 158 -8.81 0.43 -5.65
N ARG A 159 -9.82 -0.44 -5.49
CA ARG A 159 -10.65 -0.49 -4.26
C ARG A 159 -9.83 -0.83 -3.02
N THR A 160 -8.87 -1.75 -3.16
CA THR A 160 -7.97 -2.15 -2.06
C THR A 160 -7.06 -0.98 -1.69
N SER A 161 -6.53 -0.28 -2.70
CA SER A 161 -5.70 0.91 -2.48
C SER A 161 -6.48 2.03 -1.81
N ALA A 162 -7.73 2.23 -2.21
CA ALA A 162 -8.63 3.20 -1.62
C ALA A 162 -8.89 2.87 -0.13
N LYS A 163 -9.07 1.59 0.21
CA LYS A 163 -9.19 1.13 1.61
C LYS A 163 -7.88 1.29 2.41
N VAL A 164 -6.72 1.02 1.81
CA VAL A 164 -5.41 1.31 2.41
C VAL A 164 -5.31 2.79 2.77
N ILE A 165 -5.75 3.66 1.86
CA ILE A 165 -5.69 5.12 2.04
C ILE A 165 -6.54 5.57 3.24
N THR A 166 -7.73 5.00 3.43
CA THR A 166 -8.61 5.42 4.53
C THR A 166 -8.22 4.91 5.90
N GLN A 167 -7.32 3.92 6.01
CA GLN A 167 -6.76 3.53 7.32
C GLN A 167 -5.98 4.64 8.00
N PHE A 168 -5.58 5.67 7.25
CA PHE A 168 -4.81 6.79 7.75
C PHE A 168 -5.68 8.03 8.03
N SER A 169 -7.03 7.92 7.99
CA SER A 169 -7.97 9.02 8.29
C SER A 169 -7.72 9.66 9.65
N ASP A 170 -7.36 8.85 10.63
CA ASP A 170 -7.30 9.29 12.02
C ASP A 170 -5.94 9.91 12.37
N LEU A 171 -5.01 9.97 11.41
CA LEU A 171 -3.68 10.57 11.60
C LEU A 171 -3.68 12.10 11.48
N GLY A 172 -4.81 12.72 11.10
CA GLY A 172 -4.96 14.18 11.07
C GLY A 172 -4.12 14.89 10.02
N PHE A 173 -3.83 14.22 8.90
CA PHE A 173 -3.09 14.78 7.77
C PHE A 173 -3.86 15.92 7.07
N ASP A 174 -3.12 16.79 6.36
CA ASP A 174 -3.68 17.97 5.71
C ASP A 174 -4.67 17.62 4.59
N LYS A 175 -4.45 16.48 3.92
CA LYS A 175 -5.33 15.98 2.86
C LYS A 175 -6.30 14.95 3.41
N ASP A 176 -7.58 15.16 3.13
CA ASP A 176 -8.65 14.23 3.49
C ASP A 176 -8.52 12.90 2.70
N PRO A 177 -8.29 11.77 3.38
CA PRO A 177 -8.25 10.44 2.78
C PRO A 177 -9.56 10.02 2.12
N GLU A 178 -10.69 10.39 2.70
CA GLU A 178 -12.02 10.01 2.21
C GLU A 178 -12.31 10.70 0.88
N ASP A 179 -11.88 11.95 0.70
CA ASP A 179 -11.99 12.65 -0.58
C ASP A 179 -11.27 11.91 -1.70
N LEU A 180 -10.07 11.41 -1.42
CA LEU A 180 -9.30 10.64 -2.40
C LEU A 180 -9.95 9.28 -2.68
N GLU A 181 -10.38 8.56 -1.64
CA GLU A 181 -11.07 7.28 -1.78
C GLU A 181 -12.28 7.42 -2.70
N ARG A 182 -13.17 8.37 -2.37
CA ARG A 182 -14.39 8.63 -3.14
C ARG A 182 -14.07 9.01 -4.59
N ALA A 183 -13.03 9.81 -4.81
CA ALA A 183 -12.59 10.16 -6.16
C ALA A 183 -12.10 8.94 -6.96
N MET A 184 -11.28 8.07 -6.37
CA MET A 184 -10.80 6.84 -7.01
C MET A 184 -11.95 5.91 -7.37
N LEU A 185 -12.88 5.68 -6.44
CA LEU A 185 -14.07 4.86 -6.63
C LEU A 185 -15.01 5.45 -7.68
N ARG A 186 -15.13 6.79 -7.74
CA ARG A 186 -15.91 7.48 -8.79
C ARG A 186 -15.31 7.26 -10.18
N VAL A 187 -13.98 7.23 -10.31
CA VAL A 187 -13.31 6.88 -11.58
C VAL A 187 -13.69 5.46 -12.01
N LEU A 188 -13.74 4.49 -11.09
CA LEU A 188 -14.21 3.14 -11.42
C LEU A 188 -15.68 3.14 -11.90
N ALA A 189 -16.56 3.75 -11.12
CA ALA A 189 -18.00 3.73 -11.38
C ALA A 189 -18.39 4.35 -12.73
N ARG A 190 -17.71 5.40 -13.19
CA ARG A 190 -17.99 6.01 -14.51
C ARG A 190 -17.40 5.21 -15.69
N ASN A 191 -16.56 4.22 -15.41
CA ASN A 191 -16.01 3.28 -16.38
C ASN A 191 -16.70 1.90 -16.32
N ASP A 192 -17.92 1.82 -15.78
CA ASP A 192 -18.71 0.59 -15.57
C ASP A 192 -18.02 -0.48 -14.72
N MET A 193 -17.16 -0.08 -13.79
CA MET A 193 -16.57 -0.98 -12.78
C MET A 193 -17.24 -0.74 -11.42
N ASP A 194 -17.10 -1.69 -10.50
CA ASP A 194 -17.60 -1.55 -9.13
C ASP A 194 -16.81 -0.43 -8.41
N GLY A 195 -17.53 0.65 -8.10
CA GLY A 195 -17.01 1.77 -7.31
C GLY A 195 -17.49 1.73 -5.86
N THR A 196 -17.89 0.58 -5.33
CA THR A 196 -18.25 0.46 -3.92
C THR A 196 -16.99 0.37 -3.04
N PRO A 197 -16.94 1.07 -1.89
CA PRO A 197 -15.86 0.91 -0.93
C PRO A 197 -15.66 -0.56 -0.53
N LYS A 198 -14.42 -0.92 -0.21
CA LYS A 198 -14.10 -2.24 0.33
C LYS A 198 -14.31 -2.23 1.85
N GLU A 199 -15.03 -3.20 2.38
CA GLU A 199 -15.17 -3.37 3.83
C GLU A 199 -13.84 -3.80 4.46
N LYS A 200 -13.18 -4.80 3.85
CA LYS A 200 -11.87 -5.34 4.27
C LYS A 200 -10.84 -5.17 3.16
N MET A 201 -9.56 -5.00 3.52
CA MET A 201 -8.45 -4.88 2.55
C MET A 201 -8.31 -6.13 1.69
N PHE A 202 -8.32 -7.29 2.36
CA PHE A 202 -8.38 -8.61 1.74
C PHE A 202 -9.58 -9.36 2.30
N LEU A 203 -10.31 -10.05 1.44
CA LEU A 203 -11.27 -11.05 1.89
C LEU A 203 -10.49 -12.27 2.44
N GLY A 204 -10.05 -12.17 3.68
CA GLY A 204 -9.52 -13.27 4.50
C GLY A 204 -10.63 -13.83 5.38
N LYS A 205 -11.14 -15.01 4.99
CA LYS A 205 -12.10 -15.89 5.70
C LYS A 205 -13.25 -15.19 6.45
N SER A 206 -14.21 -14.59 5.73
CA SER A 206 -15.63 -14.57 6.15
C SER A 206 -16.51 -13.91 5.07
N ALA A 207 -16.48 -14.42 3.84
CA ALA A 207 -17.51 -14.04 2.86
C ALA A 207 -18.80 -14.86 2.98
N ASP A 208 -18.86 -15.74 3.99
CA ASP A 208 -20.11 -16.20 4.56
C ASP A 208 -20.04 -15.85 6.05
N SER A 209 -20.57 -14.68 6.42
CA SER A 209 -21.04 -14.41 7.77
C SER A 209 -22.32 -15.24 8.01
N ASP A 210 -22.25 -16.55 7.79
CA ASP A 210 -23.19 -17.47 8.41
C ASP A 210 -22.73 -17.56 9.86
N SER A 211 -23.32 -16.65 10.63
CA SER A 211 -23.45 -16.72 12.07
C SER A 211 -23.67 -18.16 12.50
N ASP A 212 -22.74 -18.70 13.27
CA ASP A 212 -23.06 -19.60 14.38
C ASP A 212 -21.93 -19.43 15.39
N GLU A 213 -22.22 -18.58 16.38
CA GLU A 213 -21.91 -18.75 17.81
C GLU A 213 -20.56 -19.42 18.14
N ASP A 214 -19.60 -18.63 18.64
CA ASP A 214 -19.02 -18.85 19.98
C ASP A 214 -17.94 -17.81 20.32
N ASP A 215 -18.20 -17.11 21.43
CA ASP A 215 -17.30 -16.47 22.40
C ASP A 215 -15.82 -16.25 22.00
N ASP A 216 -15.42 -14.98 21.89
CA ASP A 216 -14.52 -14.39 22.88
C ASP A 216 -14.42 -12.85 22.72
N GLU A 217 -14.52 -12.19 23.86
CA GLU A 217 -14.68 -10.76 24.09
C GLU A 217 -13.46 -9.95 23.63
N ASP A 218 -13.52 -9.31 22.46
CA ASP A 218 -12.72 -8.10 22.16
C ASP A 218 -13.51 -7.23 21.16
N GLU A 219 -14.66 -6.72 21.62
CA GLU A 219 -15.43 -5.66 20.96
C GLU A 219 -14.64 -4.35 20.95
N GLN A 220 -13.64 -4.24 20.07
CA GLN A 220 -13.18 -2.93 19.62
C GLN A 220 -14.28 -2.32 18.76
N MET A 221 -14.98 -1.35 19.36
CA MET A 221 -15.98 -0.50 18.75
C MET A 221 -15.50 0.05 17.40
N GLU A 222 -15.85 -0.61 16.29
CA GLU A 222 -15.96 0.07 15.00
C GLU A 222 -17.12 1.04 15.12
N ALA A 223 -16.82 2.25 15.55
CA ALA A 223 -17.73 3.37 15.44
C ALA A 223 -18.17 3.43 13.97
N GLN A 224 -19.43 3.08 13.72
CA GLN A 224 -20.08 3.28 12.43
C GLN A 224 -19.99 4.76 12.10
N SER A 225 -18.92 5.15 11.41
CA SER A 225 -18.80 6.46 10.80
C SER A 225 -19.97 6.56 9.85
N THR A 226 -20.99 7.33 10.24
CA THR A 226 -22.04 7.79 9.35
C THR A 226 -21.43 8.84 8.43
N SER A 227 -20.42 8.44 7.65
CA SER A 227 -19.92 9.21 6.53
C SER A 227 -21.14 9.48 5.66
N ASN A 228 -21.51 10.76 5.55
CA ASN A 228 -22.60 11.17 4.70
C ASN A 228 -22.30 10.60 3.31
N ASN A 229 -23.08 9.59 2.91
CA ASN A 229 -22.91 8.78 1.71
C ASN A 229 -23.32 9.58 0.46
N THR A 230 -22.91 10.85 0.39
CA THR A 230 -22.93 11.66 -0.80
C THR A 230 -21.97 11.04 -1.79
N ARG A 231 -22.54 10.36 -2.77
CA ARG A 231 -21.82 9.80 -3.91
C ARG A 231 -20.99 10.89 -4.57
N ALA A 232 -19.68 10.67 -4.66
CA ALA A 232 -18.79 11.62 -5.33
C ALA A 232 -19.19 11.85 -6.79
N ASP A 233 -18.96 13.08 -7.25
CA ASP A 233 -19.21 13.52 -8.60
C ASP A 233 -17.89 13.78 -9.36
N ASP A 234 -18.01 14.28 -10.59
CA ASP A 234 -16.82 14.55 -11.42
C ASP A 234 -16.06 15.82 -10.97
N ALA A 235 -16.66 16.69 -10.16
CA ALA A 235 -15.98 17.82 -9.54
C ALA A 235 -15.03 17.31 -8.45
N ASP A 236 -15.44 16.32 -7.65
CA ASP A 236 -14.60 15.69 -6.63
C ASP A 236 -13.37 15.05 -7.27
N VAL A 237 -13.55 14.31 -8.37
CA VAL A 237 -12.42 13.73 -9.13
C VAL A 237 -11.45 14.80 -9.61
N ARG A 238 -11.95 15.96 -10.08
CA ARG A 238 -11.10 17.08 -10.52
C ARG A 238 -10.39 17.75 -9.34
N ALA A 239 -11.05 17.87 -8.20
CA ALA A 239 -10.47 18.42 -6.98
C ALA A 239 -9.34 17.50 -6.48
N ALA A 240 -9.60 16.21 -6.35
CA ALA A 240 -8.61 15.20 -5.97
C ALA A 240 -7.43 15.18 -6.94
N ALA A 241 -7.67 15.17 -8.26
CA ALA A 241 -6.60 15.23 -9.26
C ALA A 241 -5.71 16.49 -9.13
N LYS A 242 -6.26 17.59 -8.60
CA LYS A 242 -5.53 18.84 -8.40
C LYS A 242 -4.73 18.84 -7.10
N SER A 243 -5.28 18.32 -6.01
CA SER A 243 -4.61 18.24 -4.70
C SER A 243 -3.59 17.09 -4.63
N TRP A 244 -3.90 15.95 -5.23
CA TRP A 244 -3.10 14.72 -5.22
C TRP A 244 -2.23 14.57 -6.48
N LYS A 245 -1.47 15.61 -6.81
CA LYS A 245 -0.57 15.56 -7.97
C LYS A 245 0.66 14.74 -7.66
N ALA A 246 0.88 13.65 -8.42
CA ALA A 246 2.05 12.79 -8.24
C ALA A 246 3.38 13.56 -8.27
N SER A 247 3.54 14.55 -9.16
CA SER A 247 4.78 15.32 -9.22
C SER A 247 5.06 16.13 -7.93
N ALA A 248 4.03 16.65 -7.28
CA ALA A 248 4.16 17.37 -6.02
C ALA A 248 4.41 16.41 -4.85
N ALA A 249 3.62 15.34 -4.75
CA ALA A 249 3.76 14.34 -3.69
C ALA A 249 5.12 13.61 -3.75
N ILE A 250 5.55 13.18 -4.94
CA ILE A 250 6.88 12.56 -5.14
C ILE A 250 8.03 13.53 -4.87
N LYS A 251 7.81 14.83 -5.07
CA LYS A 251 8.78 15.84 -4.68
C LYS A 251 8.83 15.97 -3.14
N ALA A 252 7.69 16.08 -2.48
CA ALA A 252 7.61 16.13 -1.01
C ALA A 252 8.25 14.90 -0.36
N LEU A 253 7.92 13.69 -0.84
CA LEU A 253 8.52 12.44 -0.39
C LEU A 253 10.04 12.38 -0.61
N ARG A 254 10.57 12.98 -1.68
CA ARG A 254 12.01 13.08 -1.88
C ARG A 254 12.64 14.04 -0.88
N ASP A 255 12.03 15.20 -0.72
CA ASP A 255 12.54 16.34 0.05
C ASP A 255 12.47 16.09 1.57
N VAL A 256 11.55 15.24 2.04
CA VAL A 256 11.50 14.84 3.46
C VAL A 256 12.73 14.03 3.82
N GLY A 257 13.48 14.52 4.81
CA GLY A 257 14.67 13.86 5.34
C GLY A 257 14.31 12.58 6.11
N GLY A 258 15.25 11.63 6.16
CA GLY A 258 15.16 10.52 7.09
C GLY A 258 15.56 10.98 8.50
N PRO A 259 14.85 10.57 9.56
CA PRO A 259 15.17 10.98 10.93
C PRO A 259 16.44 10.35 11.49
N VAL A 260 16.81 9.16 11.01
CA VAL A 260 17.92 8.41 11.58
C VAL A 260 19.18 8.67 10.78
N GLU A 261 20.12 9.40 11.38
CA GLU A 261 21.49 9.42 10.92
C GLU A 261 22.15 8.07 11.23
N LEU A 262 22.28 7.22 10.22
CA LEU A 262 22.98 5.94 10.33
C LEU A 262 24.50 6.08 10.51
N GLY A 263 25.03 7.31 10.63
CA GLY A 263 26.46 7.58 10.66
C GLY A 263 27.16 7.13 9.37
N GLY A 264 26.46 7.18 8.24
CA GLY A 264 26.92 6.67 6.95
C GLY A 264 26.78 5.17 6.75
N ARG A 265 26.19 4.42 7.71
CA ARG A 265 25.83 3.02 7.53
C ARG A 265 24.62 2.88 6.59
N SER A 266 24.48 1.70 5.98
CA SER A 266 23.32 1.33 5.17
C SER A 266 22.14 0.92 6.06
N TRP A 267 20.91 1.07 5.56
CA TRP A 267 19.74 0.43 6.21
C TRP A 267 19.81 -1.09 6.14
N ASP A 268 20.48 -1.64 5.12
CA ASP A 268 20.76 -3.07 4.98
C ASP A 268 21.85 -3.48 5.98
N ILE A 269 21.42 -4.16 7.04
CA ILE A 269 22.29 -4.66 8.12
C ILE A 269 23.27 -5.70 7.59
N THR A 270 22.93 -6.46 6.55
CA THR A 270 23.84 -7.46 5.96
C THR A 270 25.08 -6.83 5.32
N GLN A 271 25.04 -5.51 5.08
CA GLN A 271 26.17 -4.73 4.57
C GLN A 271 27.03 -4.12 5.70
N TRP A 272 26.64 -4.27 6.96
CA TRP A 272 27.41 -3.74 8.08
C TRP A 272 28.68 -4.55 8.28
N SER A 273 29.77 -3.86 8.66
CA SER A 273 30.99 -4.56 9.04
C SER A 273 30.75 -5.40 10.30
N PRO A 274 31.45 -6.55 10.46
CA PRO A 274 31.36 -7.34 11.69
C PRO A 274 31.64 -6.53 12.96
N ALA A 275 32.55 -5.54 12.88
CA ALA A 275 32.85 -4.64 13.99
C ALA A 275 31.66 -3.73 14.36
N ALA A 276 30.91 -3.25 13.36
CA ALA A 276 29.72 -2.43 13.59
C ALA A 276 28.58 -3.23 14.21
N VAL A 277 28.36 -4.46 13.72
CA VAL A 277 27.37 -5.40 14.30
C VAL A 277 27.73 -5.72 15.75
N ALA A 278 28.99 -6.08 16.01
CA ALA A 278 29.46 -6.38 17.37
C ALA A 278 29.34 -5.17 18.30
N ALA A 279 29.65 -3.96 17.82
CA ALA A 279 29.51 -2.73 18.59
C ALA A 279 28.04 -2.44 18.95
N GLU A 280 27.10 -2.65 18.02
CA GLU A 280 25.67 -2.46 18.29
C GLU A 280 25.16 -3.50 19.29
N LYS A 281 25.51 -4.79 19.13
CA LYS A 281 25.16 -5.84 20.10
C LYS A 281 25.71 -5.56 21.50
N ALA A 282 26.97 -5.08 21.59
CA ALA A 282 27.59 -4.74 22.86
C ALA A 282 26.92 -3.56 23.57
N ARG A 283 26.25 -2.66 22.83
CA ARG A 283 25.57 -1.50 23.41
C ARG A 283 24.36 -1.88 24.27
N PHE A 284 23.77 -3.04 24.01
CA PHE A 284 22.57 -3.53 24.70
C PHE A 284 22.80 -4.80 25.51
N GLY A 285 23.89 -5.54 25.24
CA GLY A 285 24.25 -6.75 25.98
C GLY A 285 24.92 -6.53 27.35
N SER A 286 24.96 -5.32 27.90
CA SER A 286 25.59 -5.03 29.20
C SER A 286 24.63 -4.90 30.38
N ASP A 287 23.30 -4.88 30.15
CA ASP A 287 22.32 -4.57 31.20
C ASP A 287 21.68 -5.82 31.84
N ASP A 288 22.13 -7.02 31.47
CA ASP A 288 21.52 -8.30 31.87
C ASP A 288 21.82 -8.75 33.32
N ASP A 289 22.41 -7.89 34.17
CA ASP A 289 22.90 -8.28 35.51
C ASP A 289 22.36 -7.44 36.70
N THR A 290 21.37 -6.56 36.53
CA THR A 290 20.89 -5.73 37.68
C THR A 290 19.39 -5.63 37.94
N PHE A 291 18.55 -6.44 37.30
CA PHE A 291 17.12 -6.56 37.68
C PHE A 291 16.80 -7.95 38.23
N PHE A 292 17.36 -8.27 39.41
CA PHE A 292 16.84 -9.27 40.33
C PHE A 292 16.71 -8.67 41.73
#